data_AF-A0AA41XCE8-F1
#
_entry.id   AF-A0AA41XCE8-F1
#
_cell.length_a   1.000
_cell.length_b   1.000
_cell.length_c   1.000
_cell.angle_alpha   90.00
_cell.angle_beta   90.00
_cell.angle_gamma   90.00
#
_symmetry.space_group_name_H-M   'P 1'
#
loop_
_entity.id
_entity.type
_entity.pdbx_description
1 polymer ?
#
loop_
_entity_poly.entity_id
_entity_poly.type
_entity_poly.pdbx_seq_one_letter_code
_entity_poly.pdbx_strand_id
1 'polypeptide(L)' 'MTDREIHWNDEAHAKILDDADRVLEEAVHQVAASHADASSDEAYAELNSLLKDRFIDYEPGPDVRKYADAIVAGEFAA' A
#
# COMPACT_ATOMS: atom_id res chain seq x y z
N MET A 1 10.58 5.22 35.14
CA MET A 1 11.49 5.03 34.00
C MET A 1 10.73 5.47 32.76
N THR A 2 11.14 6.57 32.14
CA THR A 2 10.51 7.07 30.92
C THR A 2 11.18 6.37 29.74
N ASP A 3 10.42 5.49 29.11
CA ASP A 3 10.79 4.59 28.01
C ASP A 3 10.90 5.33 26.66
N ARG A 4 11.55 6.50 26.63
CA ARG A 4 11.61 7.32 25.43
C ARG A 4 12.97 7.97 25.30
N GLU A 5 13.77 7.38 24.42
CA GLU A 5 14.46 8.07 23.31
C GLU A 5 15.40 7.06 22.63
N ILE A 6 14.85 5.97 22.07
CA ILE A 6 15.56 5.32 20.96
C ILE A 6 15.38 6.27 19.78
N HIS A 7 16.39 7.09 19.53
CA HIS A 7 16.49 7.86 18.30
C HIS A 7 16.91 6.90 17.20
N TRP A 8 15.93 6.42 16.44
CA TRP A 8 16.20 5.64 15.24
C TRP A 8 17.01 6.51 14.28
N ASN A 9 18.08 5.96 13.72
CA ASN A 9 18.86 6.66 12.70
C ASN A 9 17.92 7.01 11.52
N ASP A 10 17.97 8.26 11.05
CA ASP A 10 17.18 8.76 9.93
C ASP A 10 17.26 7.85 8.68
N GLU A 11 18.43 7.27 8.40
CA GLU A 11 18.65 6.33 7.31
C GLU A 11 17.85 5.03 7.51
N ALA A 12 17.77 4.52 8.74
CA ALA A 12 17.00 3.32 9.05
C ALA A 12 15.49 3.62 8.93
N HIS A 13 15.06 4.79 9.38
CA HIS A 13 13.67 5.21 9.24
C HIS A 13 13.28 5.40 7.77
N ALA A 14 14.12 6.07 6.97
CA ALA A 14 13.91 6.23 5.53
C ALA A 14 13.79 4.88 4.82
N LYS A 15 14.66 3.91 5.14
CA LYS A 15 14.60 2.57 4.56
C LYS A 15 13.29 1.82 4.87
N ILE A 16 12.71 2.03 6.05
CA ILE A 16 11.42 1.41 6.42
C ILE A 16 10.29 2.03 5.59
N LEU A 17 10.29 3.35 5.42
CA LEU A 17 9.30 4.04 4.60
C LEU A 17 9.43 3.63 3.12
N ASP A 18 10.65 3.57 2.58
CA ASP A 18 10.90 3.11 1.20
C ASP A 18 10.40 1.67 0.96
N ASP A 19 10.51 0.79 1.96
CA ASP A 19 10.00 -0.58 1.87
C ASP A 19 8.47 -0.62 1.91
N ALA A 20 7.86 0.17 2.79
CA ALA A 20 6.40 0.31 2.86
C ALA A 20 5.81 0.87 1.55
N ASP A 21 6.45 1.88 0.96
CA ASP A 21 6.06 2.45 -0.33
C ASP A 21 6.15 1.40 -1.44
N ARG A 22 7.22 0.59 -1.45
CA ARG A 22 7.39 -0.49 -2.44
C ARG A 22 6.31 -1.57 -2.29
N VAL A 23 5.96 -1.94 -1.05
CA VAL A 23 4.86 -2.90 -0.81
C VAL A 23 3.54 -2.38 -1.39
N LEU A 24 3.27 -1.08 -1.26
CA LEU A 24 2.08 -0.47 -1.83
C LEU A 24 2.14 -0.43 -3.37
N GLU A 25 3.25 -0.02 -3.94
CA GLU A 25 3.49 0.01 -5.39
C GLU A 25 3.31 -1.37 -6.03
N GLU A 26 3.91 -2.40 -5.44
CA GLU A 26 3.78 -3.80 -5.90
C GLU A 26 2.31 -4.25 -5.89
N ALA A 27 1.58 -3.96 -4.82
CA ALA A 27 0.16 -4.31 -4.71
C ALA A 27 -0.68 -3.61 -5.78
N VAL A 28 -0.46 -2.31 -6.00
CA VAL A 28 -1.16 -1.52 -7.03
C VAL A 28 -0.91 -2.10 -8.42
N HIS A 29 0.34 -2.35 -8.79
CA HIS A 29 0.66 -2.92 -10.09
C HIS A 29 0.12 -4.35 -10.26
N GLN A 30 0.14 -5.15 -9.20
CA GLN A 30 -0.42 -6.51 -9.25
C GLN A 30 -1.92 -6.49 -9.52
N VAL A 31 -2.68 -5.63 -8.81
CA VAL A 31 -4.12 -5.50 -9.01
C VAL A 31 -4.41 -4.93 -10.41
N ALA A 32 -3.68 -3.89 -10.84
CA ALA A 32 -3.83 -3.31 -12.17
C ALA A 32 -3.59 -4.32 -13.31
N ALA A 33 -2.60 -5.20 -13.16
CA ALA A 33 -2.31 -6.24 -14.15
C ALA A 33 -3.34 -7.38 -14.17
N SER A 34 -4.00 -7.64 -13.03
CA SER A 34 -4.93 -8.77 -12.87
C SER A 34 -6.38 -8.42 -13.21
N HIS A 35 -6.74 -7.13 -13.19
CA HIS A 35 -8.13 -6.67 -13.18
C HIS A 35 -8.38 -5.49 -14.13
N ALA A 36 -8.24 -5.71 -15.44
CA ALA A 36 -8.56 -4.69 -16.46
C ALA A 36 -10.04 -4.24 -16.47
N ASP A 37 -10.94 -5.06 -15.92
CA ASP A 37 -12.40 -4.83 -15.93
C ASP A 37 -13.05 -4.81 -14.51
N ALA A 38 -12.25 -4.75 -13.43
CA ALA A 38 -12.83 -4.75 -12.07
C ALA A 38 -13.48 -3.42 -11.71
N SER A 39 -14.45 -3.47 -10.79
CA SER A 39 -14.96 -2.30 -10.11
C SER A 39 -13.98 -1.76 -9.06
N SER A 40 -14.15 -0.49 -8.68
CA SER A 40 -13.31 0.14 -7.63
C SER A 40 -13.45 -0.58 -6.28
N ASP A 41 -14.63 -1.14 -5.98
CA ASP A 41 -14.84 -1.91 -4.74
C ASP A 41 -14.07 -3.24 -4.75
N GLU A 42 -14.00 -3.91 -5.89
CA GLU A 42 -13.23 -5.14 -6.06
C GLU A 42 -11.73 -4.86 -5.96
N ALA A 43 -11.24 -3.83 -6.67
CA ALA A 43 -9.84 -3.40 -6.59
C ALA A 43 -9.46 -2.99 -5.16
N TYR A 44 -10.34 -2.26 -4.46
CA TYR A 44 -10.14 -1.87 -3.07
C TYR A 44 -10.08 -3.10 -2.14
N ALA A 45 -10.99 -4.05 -2.29
CA ALA A 45 -11.00 -5.27 -1.47
C ALA A 45 -9.73 -6.09 -1.68
N GLU A 46 -9.25 -6.20 -2.92
CA GLU A 46 -8.02 -6.93 -3.24
C GLU A 46 -6.77 -6.23 -2.70
N LEU A 47 -6.64 -4.91 -2.88
CA LEU A 47 -5.54 -4.13 -2.30
C LEU A 47 -5.44 -4.37 -0.80
N ASN A 48 -6.56 -4.27 -0.07
CA ASN A 48 -6.58 -4.54 1.36
C ASN A 48 -6.19 -5.99 1.69
N SER A 49 -6.59 -6.95 0.87
CA SER A 49 -6.21 -8.35 1.06
C SER A 49 -4.71 -8.58 0.85
N LEU A 50 -4.07 -7.86 -0.07
CA LEU A 50 -2.62 -7.95 -0.31
C LEU A 50 -1.81 -7.24 0.79
N LEU A 51 -2.30 -6.10 1.28
CA LEU A 51 -1.56 -5.25 2.23
C LEU A 51 -1.66 -5.75 3.67
N LYS A 52 -2.80 -6.31 4.10
CA LYS A 52 -3.06 -6.67 5.52
C LYS A 52 -2.00 -7.60 6.13
N ASP A 53 -1.41 -8.50 5.34
CA ASP A 53 -0.44 -9.49 5.82
C ASP A 53 1.02 -8.98 5.72
N ARG A 54 1.22 -7.76 5.23
CA ARG A 54 2.55 -7.15 5.00
C ARG A 54 2.93 -6.13 6.08
N PHE A 55 1.98 -5.69 6.90
CA PHE A 55 2.19 -4.72 7.98
C PHE A 55 1.81 -5.31 9.34
N ILE A 56 2.49 -4.87 10.40
CA ILE A 56 2.27 -5.37 11.77
C ILE A 56 0.89 -4.98 12.30
N ASP A 57 0.44 -3.76 11.99
CA ASP A 57 -0.84 -3.20 12.43
C ASP A 57 -1.48 -2.46 11.25
N TYR A 58 -1.95 -3.23 10.28
CA TYR A 58 -2.51 -2.67 9.06
C TYR A 58 -3.87 -2.01 9.33
N GLU A 59 -3.96 -0.72 9.04
CA GLU A 59 -5.21 0.00 8.90
C GLU A 59 -5.34 0.52 7.46
N PRO A 60 -6.51 0.39 6.81
CA PRO A 60 -6.72 0.95 5.49
C PRO A 60 -6.55 2.47 5.53
N GLY A 61 -5.44 2.95 4.96
CA GLY A 61 -5.21 4.37 4.77
C GLY A 61 -6.23 4.97 3.79
N PRO A 62 -6.50 6.28 3.85
CA PRO A 62 -7.38 6.97 2.91
C PRO A 62 -6.91 6.84 1.45
N ASP A 63 -5.61 6.58 1.25
CA ASP A 63 -5.01 6.49 -0.08
C ASP A 63 -5.31 5.17 -0.79
N VAL A 64 -5.57 4.06 -0.06
CA VAL A 64 -5.90 2.76 -0.67
C VAL A 64 -7.13 2.86 -1.57
N ARG A 65 -8.12 3.69 -1.19
CA ARG A 65 -9.30 3.94 -2.02
C ARG A 65 -8.97 4.72 -3.28
N LYS A 66 -8.09 5.72 -3.19
CA LYS A 66 -7.64 6.49 -4.37
C LYS A 66 -6.92 5.61 -5.37
N TYR A 67 -6.09 4.68 -4.91
CA TYR A 67 -5.42 3.73 -5.79
C TYR A 67 -6.39 2.78 -6.47
N ALA A 68 -7.41 2.29 -5.75
CA ALA A 68 -8.46 1.48 -6.36
C ALA A 68 -9.19 2.23 -7.50
N ASP A 69 -9.54 3.49 -7.27
CA ASP A 69 -10.18 4.33 -8.30
C ASP A 69 -9.26 4.57 -9.51
N ALA A 70 -7.97 4.86 -9.26
CA ALA A 70 -6.98 5.10 -10.32
C ALA A 70 -6.62 3.82 -11.11
N ILE A 71 -6.63 2.64 -10.47
CA ILE A 71 -6.49 1.35 -11.16
C ILE A 71 -7.64 1.17 -12.17
N VAL A 72 -8.88 1.40 -11.75
CA VAL A 72 -10.05 1.26 -12.63
C VAL A 72 -10.09 2.32 -13.72
N ALA A 73 -9.53 3.51 -13.46
CA ALA A 73 -9.32 4.53 -14.48
C ALA A 73 -8.20 4.18 -15.48
N GLY A 74 -7.44 3.11 -15.25
CA GLY A 74 -6.35 2.65 -16.11
C GLY A 74 -5.05 3.44 -15.95
N GLU A 75 -4.87 4.19 -14.85
CA GLU A 75 -3.69 5.06 -14.64
C GLU A 75 -2.38 4.29 -14.43
N PHE A 76 -2.47 3.00 -14.08
CA PHE A 76 -1.32 2.11 -13.84
C PHE A 76 -1.17 0.98 -14.87
N ALA A 77 -2.01 0.97 -15.91
CA ALA A 77 -1.88 0.00 -17.00
C ALA A 77 -0.65 0.36 -17.86
N ALA A 78 0.27 -0.60 -18.02
CA ALA A 78 1.46 -0.47 -18.85
C ALA A 78 1.15 -0.60 -20.35
#